data_AF-A0A7S3H3W7-F1
#
_entry.id   AF-A0A7S3H3W7-F1
#
_cell.length_a   1.000
_cell.length_b   1.000
_cell.length_c   1.000
_cell.angle_alpha   90.00
_cell.angle_beta   90.00
_cell.angle_gamma   90.00
#
_symmetry.space_group_name_H-M   'P 1'
#
loop_
_entity.id
_entity.type
_entity.pdbx_description
1 polymer ?
#
loop_
_entity_poly.entity_id
_entity_poly.type
_entity_poly.pdbx_seq_one_letter_code
_entity_poly.pdbx_strand_id
1 'polypeptide(L)'
;AEQDSTSMQRVFEPKAMGAWLLHRRTLDDSDSIQAFIMFSSVAASQGGSGGQAACAVASAYLDELARLRVASGLPAVSVQWPALDLIASSEDSGTDGRAVHAGTVKQVVKQLVCGIGPLAPVQAVLPSGYLTGVSPPVVASMLE
;
A
#
# COMPACT_ATOMS: atom_id res chain seq x y z
N ALA A 1 1.01 22.32 5.08
CA ALA A 1 -0.12 22.25 6.03
C ALA A 1 0.33 21.39 7.22
N GLU A 2 0.35 21.93 8.43
CA GLU A 2 0.61 21.13 9.64
C GLU A 2 -0.59 20.20 9.89
N GLN A 3 -0.34 18.90 10.07
CA GLN A 3 -1.37 17.96 10.49
C GLN A 3 -1.57 18.05 12.01
N ASP A 4 -2.81 18.23 12.44
CA ASP A 4 -3.18 18.13 13.85
C ASP A 4 -3.56 16.69 14.24
N SER A 5 -3.62 16.40 15.54
CA SER A 5 -3.94 15.05 16.05
C SER A 5 -5.32 14.56 15.60
N THR A 6 -6.29 15.47 15.47
CA THR A 6 -7.68 15.17 15.10
C THR A 6 -7.80 14.74 13.63
N SER A 7 -7.14 15.44 12.71
CA SER A 7 -7.09 15.06 11.29
C SER A 7 -6.32 13.76 11.09
N MET A 8 -5.27 13.53 11.87
CA MET A 8 -4.53 12.27 11.86
C MET A 8 -5.40 11.09 12.30
N GLN A 9 -6.15 11.25 13.40
CA GLN A 9 -7.08 10.23 13.89
C GLN A 9 -8.15 9.89 12.86
N ARG A 10 -8.75 10.87 12.18
CA ARG A 10 -9.79 10.62 11.16
C ARG A 10 -9.34 9.75 9.99
N VAL A 11 -8.06 9.79 9.62
CA VAL A 11 -7.51 8.99 8.51
C VAL A 11 -7.05 7.63 9.02
N PHE A 12 -6.40 7.61 10.19
CA PHE A 12 -5.87 6.40 10.79
C PHE A 12 -6.95 5.44 11.27
N GLU A 13 -7.90 5.95 12.05
CA GLU A 13 -8.91 5.16 12.74
C GLU A 13 -9.72 4.25 11.81
N PRO A 14 -10.34 4.74 10.70
CA PRO A 14 -11.16 3.86 9.87
C PRO A 14 -10.33 2.76 9.18
N LYS A 15 -9.08 3.05 8.76
CA LYS A 15 -8.21 2.05 8.13
C LYS A 15 -7.73 1.01 9.12
N ALA A 16 -7.18 1.45 10.26
CA ALA A 16 -6.62 0.55 11.26
C ALA A 16 -7.72 -0.26 11.98
N MET A 17 -8.78 0.41 12.43
CA MET A 17 -9.90 -0.24 13.11
C MET A 17 -10.65 -1.18 12.17
N GLY A 18 -10.95 -0.72 10.94
CA GLY A 18 -11.63 -1.55 9.94
C GLY A 18 -10.84 -2.82 9.63
N ALA A 19 -9.54 -2.71 9.38
CA ALA A 19 -8.69 -3.85 9.11
C ALA A 19 -8.58 -4.81 10.32
N TRP A 20 -8.51 -4.29 11.53
CA TRP A 20 -8.49 -5.10 12.75
C TRP A 20 -9.79 -5.87 12.96
N LEU A 21 -10.94 -5.21 12.77
CA LEU A 21 -12.26 -5.84 12.88
C LEU A 21 -12.42 -6.96 11.85
N LEU A 22 -12.01 -6.72 10.60
CA LEU A 22 -11.99 -7.75 9.55
C LEU A 22 -11.04 -8.90 9.92
N HIS A 23 -9.87 -8.59 10.47
CA HIS A 23 -8.95 -9.62 10.94
C HIS A 23 -9.62 -10.52 11.98
N ARG A 24 -10.20 -9.95 13.04
CA ARG A 24 -10.88 -10.74 14.09
C ARG A 24 -12.02 -11.58 13.54
N ARG A 25 -12.85 -11.00 12.66
CA ARG A 25 -13.99 -11.72 12.06
C ARG A 25 -13.57 -12.87 11.15
N THR A 26 -12.42 -12.75 10.50
CA THR A 26 -11.89 -13.81 9.62
C THR A 26 -11.12 -14.90 10.36
N LEU A 27 -10.92 -14.77 11.69
CA LEU A 27 -10.34 -15.85 12.50
C LEU A 27 -11.32 -17.01 12.66
N ASP A 28 -12.61 -16.72 12.78
CA ASP A 28 -13.66 -17.72 12.99
C ASP A 28 -13.90 -18.58 11.73
N ASP A 29 -13.64 -18.01 10.55
CA ASP A 29 -13.88 -18.63 9.23
C ASP A 29 -12.58 -18.81 8.41
N SER A 30 -11.44 -19.02 9.09
CA SER A 30 -10.09 -18.95 8.48
C SER A 30 -9.90 -19.84 7.25
N ASP A 31 -10.52 -21.02 7.24
CA ASP A 31 -10.39 -22.03 6.18
C ASP A 31 -11.16 -21.66 4.91
N SER A 32 -12.11 -20.72 5.01
CA SER A 32 -12.95 -20.28 3.88
C SER A 32 -12.38 -19.06 3.14
N ILE A 33 -11.48 -18.33 3.78
CA ILE A 33 -10.92 -17.08 3.24
C ILE A 33 -9.77 -17.41 2.30
N GLN A 34 -9.97 -17.20 1.00
CA GLN A 34 -8.94 -17.44 -0.01
C GLN A 34 -7.99 -16.24 -0.18
N ALA A 35 -8.45 -15.03 0.13
CA ALA A 35 -7.64 -13.81 0.00
C ALA A 35 -8.04 -12.76 1.04
N PHE A 36 -7.05 -12.08 1.59
CA PHE A 36 -7.22 -10.91 2.45
C PHE A 36 -6.30 -9.80 1.95
N ILE A 37 -6.83 -8.85 1.18
CA ILE A 37 -6.04 -7.83 0.47
C ILE A 37 -6.28 -6.46 1.12
N MET A 38 -5.22 -5.81 1.55
CA MET A 38 -5.24 -4.48 2.15
C MET A 38 -4.62 -3.45 1.21
N PHE A 39 -5.25 -2.28 1.12
CA PHE A 39 -4.84 -1.18 0.26
C PHE A 39 -4.07 -0.16 1.09
N SER A 40 -2.75 -0.33 1.08
CA SER A 40 -1.75 0.54 1.68
C SER A 40 -1.28 1.58 0.65
N SER A 41 -0.36 2.46 1.04
CA SER A 41 0.19 3.50 0.17
C SER A 41 1.71 3.54 0.24
N VAL A 42 2.35 3.89 -0.88
CA VAL A 42 3.79 4.19 -0.94
C VAL A 42 4.20 5.38 -0.05
N ALA A 43 3.24 6.14 0.48
CA ALA A 43 3.52 7.14 1.52
C ALA A 43 4.11 6.51 2.79
N ALA A 44 3.80 5.23 3.07
CA ALA A 44 4.37 4.48 4.20
C ALA A 44 5.89 4.31 4.09
N SER A 45 6.39 4.01 2.88
CA SER A 45 7.81 3.76 2.63
C SER A 45 8.61 5.05 2.42
N GLN A 46 7.96 6.15 2.06
CA GLN A 46 8.59 7.46 1.86
C GLN A 46 8.65 8.33 3.13
N GLY A 47 8.22 7.82 4.29
CA GLY A 47 8.34 8.51 5.57
C GLY A 47 7.36 9.69 5.77
N GLY A 48 6.28 9.78 5.00
CA GLY A 48 5.19 10.74 5.24
C GLY A 48 5.55 12.22 5.01
N SER A 49 6.22 12.55 3.91
CA SER A 49 6.48 13.94 3.51
C SER A 49 5.21 14.71 3.16
N GLY A 50 5.21 16.04 3.39
CA GLY A 50 4.19 16.95 2.86
C GLY A 50 2.76 16.78 3.42
N GLY A 51 2.59 16.49 4.71
CA GLY A 51 1.26 16.36 5.32
C GLY A 51 0.58 15.00 5.11
N GLN A 52 1.35 13.99 4.69
CA GLN A 52 0.89 12.61 4.50
C GLN A 52 1.21 11.68 5.67
N ALA A 53 1.64 12.21 6.83
CA ALA A 53 2.02 11.41 7.98
C ALA A 53 0.88 10.51 8.47
N ALA A 54 -0.36 11.01 8.47
CA ALA A 54 -1.53 10.20 8.81
C ALA A 54 -1.72 8.99 7.88
N CYS A 55 -1.55 9.20 6.57
CA CYS A 55 -1.61 8.13 5.58
C CYS A 55 -0.46 7.13 5.75
N ALA A 56 0.75 7.61 6.06
CA ALA A 56 1.92 6.77 6.28
C ALA A 56 1.74 5.85 7.49
N VAL A 57 1.28 6.39 8.63
CA VAL A 57 1.05 5.60 9.86
C VAL A 57 -0.08 4.58 9.65
N ALA A 58 -1.19 4.99 9.02
CA ALA A 58 -2.29 4.08 8.72
C ALA A 58 -1.86 2.94 7.80
N SER A 59 -1.04 3.25 6.80
CA SER A 59 -0.53 2.29 5.82
C SER A 59 0.50 1.33 6.45
N ALA A 60 1.38 1.82 7.32
CA ALA A 60 2.31 1.00 8.09
C ALA A 60 1.59 -0.01 9.01
N TYR A 61 0.46 0.38 9.60
CA TYR A 61 -0.38 -0.53 10.39
C TYR A 61 -0.92 -1.69 9.53
N LEU A 62 -1.41 -1.41 8.32
CA LEU A 62 -1.90 -2.44 7.40
C LEU A 62 -0.77 -3.39 6.97
N ASP A 63 0.41 -2.84 6.70
CA ASP A 63 1.59 -3.62 6.32
C ASP A 63 1.99 -4.60 7.43
N GLU A 64 2.00 -4.16 8.69
CA GLU A 64 2.32 -5.02 9.82
C GLU A 64 1.21 -6.05 10.10
N LEU A 65 -0.06 -5.68 9.94
CA LEU A 65 -1.16 -6.63 10.05
C LEU A 65 -1.06 -7.74 9.00
N ALA A 66 -0.58 -7.45 7.79
CA ALA A 66 -0.35 -8.48 6.77
C ALA A 66 0.73 -9.46 7.21
N ARG A 67 1.85 -8.95 7.73
CA ARG A 67 2.92 -9.80 8.28
C ARG A 67 2.44 -10.66 9.42
N LEU A 68 1.69 -10.09 10.37
CA LEU A 68 1.12 -10.81 11.51
C LEU A 68 0.21 -11.96 11.05
N ARG A 69 -0.66 -11.71 10.08
CA ARG A 69 -1.58 -12.72 9.54
C ARG A 69 -0.80 -13.85 8.86
N VAL A 70 0.16 -13.53 7.99
CA VAL A 70 0.97 -14.53 7.31
C VAL A 70 1.83 -15.34 8.30
N ALA A 71 2.40 -14.69 9.32
CA ALA A 71 3.13 -15.38 10.40
C ALA A 71 2.23 -16.34 11.20
N SER A 72 0.93 -16.06 11.25
CA SER A 72 -0.09 -16.92 11.87
C SER A 72 -0.68 -17.97 10.89
N GLY A 73 -0.10 -18.14 9.70
CA GLY A 73 -0.60 -19.07 8.68
C GLY A 73 -1.87 -18.63 7.97
N LEU A 74 -2.31 -17.38 8.16
CA LEU A 74 -3.51 -16.84 7.53
C LEU A 74 -3.15 -16.08 6.25
N PRO A 75 -4.00 -16.14 5.21
CA PRO A 75 -3.77 -15.35 4.01
C PRO A 75 -3.85 -13.86 4.34
N ALA A 76 -2.87 -13.10 3.86
CA ALA A 76 -2.89 -11.65 3.82
C ALA A 76 -1.86 -11.09 2.84
N VAL A 77 -2.24 -9.99 2.18
CA VAL A 77 -1.33 -9.16 1.39
C VAL A 77 -1.68 -7.69 1.60
N SER A 78 -0.69 -6.87 1.92
CA SER A 78 -0.77 -5.42 1.87
C SER A 78 -0.09 -4.91 0.60
N VAL A 79 -0.81 -4.11 -0.19
CA VAL A 79 -0.28 -3.50 -1.41
C VAL A 79 -0.10 -2.01 -1.20
N GLN A 80 1.14 -1.54 -1.27
CA GLN A 80 1.48 -0.12 -1.23
C GLN A 80 1.25 0.49 -2.61
N TRP A 81 0.16 1.25 -2.74
CA TRP A 81 -0.21 1.91 -3.99
C TRP A 81 0.40 3.32 -4.10
N PRO A 82 0.85 3.72 -5.29
CA PRO A 82 1.17 5.09 -5.62
C PRO A 82 -0.11 5.88 -5.91
N ALA A 83 0.02 7.17 -6.24
CA ALA A 83 -1.11 7.99 -6.66
C ALA A 83 -1.83 7.36 -7.86
N LEU A 84 -3.16 7.52 -7.97
CA LEU A 84 -3.92 7.05 -9.12
C LEU A 84 -4.08 8.20 -10.12
N ASP A 85 -3.97 7.94 -11.41
CA ASP A 85 -4.11 8.98 -12.46
C ASP A 85 -5.41 9.78 -12.32
N LEU A 86 -6.50 9.09 -12.00
CA LEU A 86 -7.84 9.68 -11.84
C LEU A 86 -7.93 10.70 -10.68
N ILE A 87 -7.01 10.62 -9.71
CA ILE A 87 -6.93 11.52 -8.56
C ILE A 87 -5.81 12.54 -8.80
N ALA A 88 -4.68 12.11 -9.38
CA ALA A 88 -3.53 12.96 -9.68
C ALA A 88 -3.86 14.04 -10.73
N SER A 89 -4.82 13.80 -11.63
CA SER A 89 -5.28 14.79 -12.63
C SER A 89 -5.93 16.05 -12.02
N SER A 90 -6.15 16.07 -10.70
CA SER A 90 -6.72 17.21 -9.97
C SER A 90 -5.67 18.07 -9.23
N GLU A 91 -4.42 17.60 -9.14
CA GLU A 91 -3.29 18.36 -8.62
C GLU A 91 -2.39 18.75 -9.81
N ASP A 92 -2.10 20.05 -9.97
CA ASP A 92 -1.39 20.66 -11.11
C ASP A 92 0.13 20.32 -11.15
N SER A 93 0.46 19.08 -10.80
CA SER A 93 1.77 18.47 -10.91
C SER A 93 1.73 17.55 -12.12
N GLY A 94 2.43 17.97 -13.19
CA GLY A 94 2.58 17.19 -14.42
C GLY A 94 2.90 15.72 -14.13
N THR A 95 2.41 14.82 -14.97
CA THR A 95 2.53 13.36 -14.81
C THR A 95 4.00 12.93 -14.82
N ASP A 96 4.68 12.98 -13.67
CA ASP A 96 6.07 12.57 -13.46
C ASP A 96 6.27 11.04 -13.59
N GLY A 97 5.34 10.36 -14.27
CA GLY A 97 5.30 8.91 -14.39
C GLY A 97 5.13 8.17 -13.06
N ARG A 98 4.76 8.86 -11.97
CA ARG A 98 4.63 8.31 -10.61
C ARG A 98 3.22 7.86 -10.24
N ALA A 99 2.22 8.19 -11.05
CA ALA A 99 0.86 7.72 -10.85
C ALA A 99 0.60 6.40 -11.61
N VAL A 100 -0.38 5.62 -11.14
CA VAL A 100 -0.83 4.40 -11.82
C VAL A 100 -2.22 4.56 -12.39
N HIS A 101 -2.42 3.91 -13.54
CA HIS A 101 -3.72 3.78 -14.17
C HIS A 101 -4.63 2.81 -13.40
N ALA A 102 -5.93 3.06 -13.41
CA ALA A 102 -6.92 2.18 -12.76
C ALA A 102 -6.91 0.75 -13.33
N GLY A 103 -6.55 0.57 -14.61
CA GLY A 103 -6.34 -0.74 -15.23
C GLY A 103 -5.25 -1.57 -14.54
N THR A 104 -4.16 -0.94 -14.10
CA THR A 104 -3.07 -1.60 -13.37
C THR A 104 -3.55 -2.11 -12.02
N VAL A 105 -4.38 -1.34 -11.31
CA VAL A 105 -4.98 -1.76 -10.04
C VAL A 105 -5.80 -3.02 -10.22
N LYS A 106 -6.68 -3.05 -11.24
CA LYS A 106 -7.49 -4.23 -11.56
C LYS A 106 -6.64 -5.45 -11.87
N GLN A 107 -5.56 -5.28 -12.64
CA GLN A 107 -4.67 -6.37 -13.03
C GLN A 107 -3.95 -6.98 -11.83
N VAL A 108 -3.38 -6.14 -10.97
CA VAL A 108 -2.69 -6.60 -9.74
C VAL A 108 -3.68 -7.30 -8.81
N VAL A 109 -4.86 -6.71 -8.55
CA VAL A 109 -5.88 -7.37 -7.70
C VAL A 109 -6.28 -8.73 -8.28
N LYS A 110 -6.46 -8.82 -9.61
CA LYS A 110 -6.75 -10.10 -10.28
C LYS A 110 -5.62 -11.10 -10.08
N GLN A 111 -4.35 -10.70 -10.18
CA GLN A 111 -3.21 -11.58 -9.94
C GLN A 111 -3.18 -12.10 -8.49
N LEU A 112 -3.45 -11.23 -7.52
CA LEU A 112 -3.50 -11.59 -6.09
C LEU A 112 -4.60 -12.61 -5.80
N VAL A 113 -5.80 -12.42 -6.36
CA VAL A 113 -6.92 -13.33 -6.17
C VAL A 113 -6.72 -14.66 -6.90
N CYS A 114 -6.10 -14.64 -8.09
CA CYS A 114 -5.84 -15.85 -8.86
C CYS A 114 -4.59 -16.64 -8.40
N GLY A 115 -3.88 -16.19 -7.37
CA GLY A 115 -2.72 -16.90 -6.79
C GLY A 115 -1.51 -16.98 -7.74
N ILE A 116 -1.35 -16.02 -8.65
CA ILE A 116 -0.25 -16.04 -9.62
C ILE A 116 1.01 -15.46 -8.96
N GLY A 117 1.76 -16.32 -8.26
CA GLY A 117 3.12 -16.06 -7.76
C GLY A 117 3.27 -16.08 -6.22
N PRO A 118 4.51 -16.20 -5.70
CA PRO A 118 4.77 -16.07 -4.26
C PRO A 118 4.51 -14.63 -3.83
N LEU A 119 3.50 -14.42 -2.98
CA LEU A 119 3.10 -13.10 -2.53
C LEU A 119 3.81 -12.80 -1.20
N ALA A 120 4.76 -11.86 -1.23
CA ALA A 120 5.26 -11.28 0.00
C ALA A 120 4.08 -10.64 0.78
N PRO A 121 4.08 -10.66 2.12
CA PRO A 121 2.99 -10.07 2.91
C PRO A 121 2.79 -8.57 2.63
N VAL A 122 3.86 -7.88 2.23
CA VAL A 122 3.84 -6.46 1.87
C VAL A 122 4.56 -6.30 0.53
N GLN A 123 3.91 -5.64 -0.42
CA GLN A 123 4.49 -5.38 -1.74
C GLN A 123 4.10 -3.98 -2.23
N ALA A 124 4.97 -3.35 -3.00
CA ALA A 124 4.74 -2.02 -3.56
C ALA A 124 4.55 -2.09 -5.07
N VAL A 125 3.61 -1.29 -5.58
CA VAL A 125 3.47 -1.05 -7.02
C VAL A 125 4.21 0.24 -7.34
N LEU A 126 5.33 0.12 -8.06
CA LEU A 126 6.20 1.26 -8.39
C LEU A 126 6.21 1.49 -9.91
N PRO A 127 5.57 2.56 -10.38
CA PRO A 127 5.70 3.04 -11.75
C PRO A 127 7.15 3.36 -12.11
N SER A 128 7.47 3.36 -13.41
CA SER A 128 8.81 3.71 -13.89
C SER A 128 9.29 5.10 -13.43
N GLY A 129 8.38 6.05 -13.20
CA GLY A 129 8.72 7.38 -12.66
C GLY A 129 9.27 7.38 -11.23
N TYR A 130 9.12 6.28 -10.48
CA TYR A 130 9.80 6.08 -9.20
C TYR A 130 11.25 5.60 -9.36
N LEU A 131 11.62 5.08 -10.52
CA LEU A 131 12.97 4.60 -10.83
C LEU A 131 13.86 5.71 -11.40
N THR A 132 13.27 6.79 -11.90
CA THR A 132 13.97 7.90 -12.57
C THR A 132 14.39 9.05 -11.64
N GLY A 133 14.16 8.92 -10.32
CA GLY A 133 14.57 9.91 -9.31
C GLY A 133 15.69 9.38 -8.41
N VAL A 134 16.86 10.03 -8.47
CA VAL A 134 18.07 9.82 -7.64
C VAL A 134 18.26 8.36 -7.20
N SER A 135 18.74 7.52 -8.12
CA SER A 135 19.38 6.27 -7.69
C SER A 135 20.49 6.62 -6.69
N PRO A 136 20.50 6.03 -5.48
CA PRO A 136 21.72 6.02 -4.68
C PRO A 136 22.85 5.51 -5.59
N PRO A 137 24.07 6.09 -5.54
CA PRO A 137 25.15 5.75 -6.47
C PRO A 137 25.40 4.23 -6.63
N VAL A 138 25.07 3.45 -5.60
CA VAL A 138 25.12 1.99 -5.54
C VAL A 138 24.18 1.26 -6.51
N VAL A 139 23.00 1.80 -6.81
CA VAL A 139 22.01 1.13 -7.68
C VAL A 139 22.30 1.37 -9.15
N ALA A 140 22.86 2.54 -9.48
CA ALA A 140 23.28 2.86 -10.85
C ALA A 140 24.37 1.90 -11.36
N SER A 141 25.30 1.48 -10.51
CA SER A 141 26.36 0.53 -10.86
C SER A 141 25.92 -0.93 -11.01
N MET A 142 24.67 -1.27 -10.66
CA MET A 142 24.14 -2.64 -10.82
C MET A 142 23.28 -2.80 -12.08
N LEU A 143 23.01 -1.70 -12.79
CA LEU A 143 22.20 -1.68 -14.01
C LEU A 143 23.04 -1.50 -15.29
N GLU A 144 24.38 -1.47 -15.18
CA GLU A 144 25.36 -1.62 -16.26
C GLU A 144 25.90 -3.05 -16.31
#